data_AF-A0A5D0NPH7-F1
#
_entry.id   AF-A0A5D0NPH7-F1
#
_cell.length_a   1.000
_cell.length_b   1.000
_cell.length_c   1.000
_cell.angle_alpha   90.00
_cell.angle_beta   90.00
_cell.angle_gamma   90.00
#
_symmetry.space_group_name_H-M   'P 1'
#
loop_
_entity.id
_entity.type
_entity.pdbx_description
1 polymer ?
#
loop_
_entity_poly.entity_id
_entity_poly.type
_entity_poly.pdbx_seq_one_letter_code
_entity_poly.pdbx_strand_id
1 'polypeptide(L)'
;MSAGEMTGDPWDETASLIPPQGPRTAGPTVLRMLVGAQLRRYREAAGISTEKAGYEIRGSHSKISRMELGRVGFKERDVADLLTLYGVTDPDRREPLLDLADHANRPGWWQEYGDVVPTWFEPYLGLEQGAVVARVYAVQDIPELLQTRDYARALVAARHPEASADEVERRVELRMRRRRVFERPDPLKLWAVVDEAALRRTVGGPETMRDQIRFLADMARLPNVTVQVLPFACGGHAAEGGPLTLLRFAEPELPDVVYMEQLTGAVYPDRPADITRYRDVLNRLGVQAEPPVETQSILRDVLHQLV
;
A
#
# COMPACT_ATOMS: atom_id res chain seq x y z
N MET A 1 59.66 -0.11 -5.07
CA MET A 1 58.54 -0.99 -4.69
C MET A 1 57.37 -0.09 -4.36
N SER A 2 56.37 -0.04 -5.25
CA SER A 2 55.21 0.83 -5.12
C SER A 2 54.09 0.05 -4.42
N ALA A 3 53.73 0.46 -3.21
CA ALA A 3 52.49 0.03 -2.57
C ALA A 3 51.37 0.95 -3.09
N GLY A 4 50.67 0.49 -4.12
CA GLY A 4 49.37 1.07 -4.48
C GLY A 4 48.32 0.39 -3.61
N GLU A 5 48.00 0.97 -2.47
CA GLU A 5 46.82 0.55 -1.69
C GLU A 5 45.57 1.16 -2.32
N MET A 6 44.64 0.28 -2.69
CA MET A 6 43.33 0.62 -3.23
C MET A 6 42.49 1.33 -2.15
N THR A 7 42.52 2.67 -2.14
CA THR A 7 41.60 3.50 -1.35
C THR A 7 40.31 3.74 -2.12
N GLY A 8 39.52 2.68 -2.33
CA GLY A 8 38.15 2.80 -2.82
C GLY A 8 37.20 2.64 -1.64
N ASP A 9 36.31 3.60 -1.41
CA ASP A 9 35.22 3.43 -0.46
C ASP A 9 34.35 2.24 -0.90
N PRO A 10 34.16 1.20 -0.08
CA PRO A 10 33.34 0.03 -0.45
C PRO A 10 31.87 0.39 -0.77
N TRP A 11 31.45 1.63 -0.50
CA TRP A 11 30.12 2.15 -0.76
C TRP A 11 30.04 3.10 -1.97
N ASP A 12 31.13 3.33 -2.74
CA ASP A 12 31.10 4.22 -3.93
C ASP A 12 30.33 3.62 -5.11
N GLU A 13 30.29 2.29 -5.23
CA GLU A 13 29.50 1.59 -6.26
C GLU A 13 28.03 1.38 -5.85
N THR A 14 27.66 1.73 -4.61
CA THR A 14 26.31 1.50 -4.09
C THR A 14 25.42 2.73 -4.21
N ALA A 15 24.65 2.82 -5.30
CA ALA A 15 23.64 3.88 -5.47
C ALA A 15 22.73 3.97 -4.23
N SER A 16 22.60 5.18 -3.65
CA SER A 16 21.71 5.48 -2.53
C SER A 16 20.26 5.28 -2.94
N LEU A 17 19.50 4.51 -2.15
CA LEU A 17 18.05 4.34 -2.32
C LEU A 17 17.26 5.56 -1.87
N ILE A 18 17.93 6.56 -1.29
CA ILE A 18 17.31 7.78 -0.78
C ILE A 18 17.36 8.83 -1.90
N PRO A 19 16.22 9.25 -2.46
CA PRO A 19 16.21 10.27 -3.49
C PRO A 19 16.74 11.61 -2.94
N PRO A 20 17.54 12.36 -3.71
CA PRO A 20 18.16 13.61 -3.27
C PRO A 20 17.16 14.74 -2.95
N GLN A 21 15.88 14.60 -3.33
CA GLN A 21 14.83 15.60 -3.14
C GLN A 21 14.00 15.41 -1.85
N GLY A 22 14.31 14.39 -1.05
CA GLY A 22 13.65 14.14 0.23
C GLY A 22 12.21 13.58 0.12
N PRO A 23 11.73 12.89 1.19
CA PRO A 23 10.57 11.98 1.13
C PRO A 23 9.18 12.65 1.17
N ARG A 24 9.02 13.88 0.66
CA ARG A 24 7.88 14.75 1.04
C ARG A 24 6.46 14.23 0.69
N THR A 25 6.32 13.11 -0.01
CA THR A 25 5.04 12.46 -0.32
C THR A 25 4.95 10.97 0.01
N ALA A 26 6.04 10.31 0.43
CA ALA A 26 6.03 8.89 0.71
C ALA A 26 5.47 8.63 2.13
N GLY A 27 4.48 7.73 2.23
CA GLY A 27 3.85 7.41 3.52
C GLY A 27 4.83 6.73 4.48
N PRO A 28 4.65 6.87 5.81
CA PRO A 28 5.56 6.35 6.84
C PRO A 28 6.01 4.90 6.62
N THR A 29 5.10 4.01 6.18
CA THR A 29 5.44 2.60 5.91
C THR A 29 6.44 2.44 4.77
N VAL A 30 6.31 3.22 3.68
CA VAL A 30 7.25 3.20 2.55
C VAL A 30 8.62 3.71 2.99
N LEU A 31 8.67 4.76 3.80
CA LEU A 31 9.93 5.26 4.37
C LEU A 31 10.61 4.19 5.23
N ARG A 32 9.85 3.44 6.02
CA ARG A 32 10.39 2.30 6.79
C ARG A 32 10.94 1.21 5.89
N MET A 33 10.27 0.91 4.77
CA MET A 33 10.77 -0.07 3.80
C MET A 33 12.09 0.41 3.17
N LEU A 34 12.22 1.69 2.83
CA LEU A 34 13.46 2.25 2.27
C LEU A 34 14.62 2.17 3.27
N VAL A 35 14.39 2.60 4.51
CA VAL A 35 15.40 2.51 5.59
C VAL A 35 15.78 1.05 5.83
N GLY A 36 14.80 0.16 5.93
CA GLY A 36 15.00 -1.27 6.14
C GLY A 36 15.82 -1.93 5.01
N ALA A 37 15.49 -1.62 3.76
CA ALA A 37 16.21 -2.12 2.59
C ALA A 37 17.67 -1.66 2.58
N GLN A 38 17.93 -0.39 2.92
CA GLN A 38 19.28 0.15 2.99
C GLN A 38 20.08 -0.48 4.14
N LEU A 39 19.48 -0.63 5.33
CA LEU A 39 20.11 -1.32 6.46
C LEU A 39 20.47 -2.77 6.12
N ARG A 40 19.56 -3.49 5.46
CA ARG A 40 19.80 -4.87 5.01
C ARG A 40 20.98 -4.93 4.04
N ARG A 41 21.02 -4.02 3.06
CA ARG A 41 22.08 -3.96 2.06
C ARG A 41 23.44 -3.73 2.70
N TYR A 42 23.54 -2.76 3.61
CA TYR A 42 24.79 -2.51 4.35
C TYR A 42 25.19 -3.71 5.22
N ARG A 43 24.23 -4.35 5.90
CA ARG A 43 24.47 -5.55 6.69
C ARG A 43 25.05 -6.69 5.86
N GLU A 44 24.41 -6.99 4.72
CA GLU A 44 24.82 -8.09 3.84
C GLU A 44 26.19 -7.82 3.20
N ALA A 45 26.45 -6.58 2.76
CA ALA A 45 27.74 -6.18 2.21
C ALA A 45 28.88 -6.24 3.24
N ALA A 46 28.58 -5.93 4.51
CA ALA A 46 29.54 -6.09 5.62
C ALA A 46 29.72 -7.56 6.05
N GLY A 47 28.98 -8.51 5.47
CA GLY A 47 29.04 -9.94 5.85
C GLY A 47 28.50 -10.21 7.25
N ILE A 48 27.62 -9.34 7.78
CA ILE A 48 27.14 -9.40 9.15
C ILE A 48 25.81 -10.17 9.22
N SER A 49 25.70 -11.12 10.15
CA SER A 49 24.45 -11.85 10.36
C SER A 49 23.43 -10.99 11.11
N THR A 50 22.15 -11.31 10.93
CA THR A 50 21.03 -10.68 11.64
C THR A 50 21.10 -10.89 13.16
N GLU A 51 21.69 -12.00 13.64
CA GLU A 51 21.96 -12.23 15.07
C GLU A 51 23.00 -11.25 15.61
N LYS A 52 24.12 -11.07 14.90
CA LYS A 52 25.18 -10.14 15.31
C LYS A 52 24.69 -8.69 15.31
N ALA A 53 23.94 -8.30 14.27
CA ALA A 53 23.28 -7.00 14.21
C ALA A 53 22.29 -6.80 15.37
N GLY A 54 21.52 -7.83 15.71
CA GLY A 54 20.59 -7.80 16.84
C GLY A 54 21.31 -7.58 18.15
N TYR A 55 22.42 -8.29 18.38
CA TYR A 55 23.22 -8.18 19.60
C TYR A 55 23.74 -6.74 19.83
N GLU A 56 24.24 -6.09 18.79
CA GLU A 56 24.77 -4.71 18.85
C GLU A 56 23.76 -3.72 19.44
N ILE A 57 22.52 -3.77 18.96
CA ILE A 57 21.44 -2.89 19.41
C ILE A 57 20.65 -3.45 20.60
N ARG A 58 21.18 -4.47 21.29
CA ARG A 58 20.51 -5.17 22.40
C ARG A 58 19.10 -5.66 22.02
N GLY A 59 18.95 -6.10 20.78
CA GLY A 59 17.73 -6.62 20.18
C GLY A 59 17.84 -8.10 19.81
N SER A 60 16.75 -8.64 19.25
CA SER A 60 16.74 -10.00 18.70
C SER A 60 16.96 -10.00 17.20
N HIS A 61 17.39 -11.14 16.66
CA HIS A 61 17.35 -11.45 15.23
C HIS A 61 15.99 -11.04 14.59
N SER A 62 14.88 -11.39 15.24
CA SER A 62 13.53 -11.09 14.76
C SER A 62 13.19 -9.60 14.78
N LYS A 63 13.88 -8.79 15.60
CA LYS A 63 13.78 -7.31 15.53
C LYS A 63 14.50 -6.79 14.29
N ILE A 64 15.73 -7.25 14.01
CA ILE A 64 16.47 -6.87 12.79
C ILE A 64 15.67 -7.22 11.54
N SER A 65 15.16 -8.46 11.45
CA SER A 65 14.33 -8.87 10.31
C SER A 65 13.11 -7.97 10.12
N ARG A 66 12.40 -7.57 11.18
CA ARG A 66 11.27 -6.65 11.07
C ARG A 66 11.68 -5.22 10.69
N MET A 67 12.82 -4.74 11.17
CA MET A 67 13.37 -3.43 10.78
C MET A 67 13.73 -3.42 9.30
N GLU A 68 14.41 -4.47 8.82
CA GLU A 68 14.82 -4.61 7.42
C GLU A 68 13.62 -4.76 6.45
N LEU A 69 12.52 -5.32 6.93
CA LEU A 69 11.25 -5.41 6.20
C LEU A 69 10.37 -4.15 6.36
N GLY A 70 10.82 -3.12 7.09
CA GLY A 70 10.04 -1.89 7.33
C GLY A 70 8.78 -2.08 8.17
N ARG A 71 8.68 -3.17 8.94
CA ARG A 71 7.47 -3.56 9.71
C ARG A 71 7.37 -2.92 11.09
N VAL A 72 8.45 -2.29 11.55
CA VAL A 72 8.51 -1.60 12.84
C VAL A 72 9.17 -0.25 12.68
N GLY A 73 8.84 0.69 13.56
CA GLY A 73 9.57 1.95 13.66
C GLY A 73 11.01 1.73 14.14
N PHE A 74 11.80 2.78 14.00
CA PHE A 74 13.22 2.78 14.35
C PHE A 74 13.44 3.56 15.65
N LYS A 75 14.40 3.14 16.46
CA LYS A 75 15.02 4.08 17.40
C LYS A 75 16.21 4.69 16.68
N GLU A 76 16.35 6.01 16.72
CA GLU A 76 17.49 6.71 16.09
C GLU A 76 18.82 6.09 16.50
N ARG A 77 18.97 5.82 17.81
CA ARG A 77 20.13 5.10 18.35
C ARG A 77 20.35 3.74 17.69
N ASP A 78 19.31 2.93 17.52
CA ASP A 78 19.46 1.59 16.92
C ASP A 78 19.97 1.71 15.47
N VAL A 79 19.45 2.67 14.69
CA VAL A 79 19.92 2.90 13.31
C VAL A 79 21.36 3.38 13.30
N ALA A 80 21.71 4.33 14.18
CA ALA A 80 23.06 4.86 14.31
C ALA A 80 24.08 3.76 14.69
N ASP A 81 23.75 2.92 15.67
CA ASP A 81 24.61 1.82 16.14
C ASP A 81 24.81 0.77 15.02
N LEU A 82 23.74 0.42 14.28
CA LEU A 82 23.83 -0.50 13.13
C LEU A 82 24.69 0.05 12.00
N LEU A 83 24.54 1.33 11.64
CA LEU A 83 25.35 1.94 10.58
C LEU A 83 26.84 1.92 10.93
N THR A 84 27.18 2.20 12.20
CA THR A 84 28.55 2.10 12.69
C THR A 84 29.05 0.66 12.61
N LEU A 85 28.26 -0.32 13.05
CA LEU A 85 28.59 -1.74 12.97
C LEU A 85 28.84 -2.20 11.52
N TYR A 86 28.08 -1.67 10.57
CA TYR A 86 28.20 -2.00 9.16
C TYR A 86 29.36 -1.27 8.46
N GLY A 87 30.06 -0.36 9.15
CA GLY A 87 31.17 0.41 8.58
C GLY A 87 30.73 1.61 7.74
N VAL A 88 29.50 2.11 7.93
CA VAL A 88 29.00 3.33 7.29
C VAL A 88 29.28 4.53 8.20
N THR A 89 30.45 5.13 7.99
CA THR A 89 30.98 6.25 8.79
C THR A 89 30.95 7.60 8.07
N ASP A 90 30.83 7.59 6.75
CA ASP A 90 30.73 8.78 5.90
C ASP A 90 29.45 9.57 6.21
N PRO A 91 29.54 10.84 6.67
CA PRO A 91 28.38 11.68 6.97
C PRO A 91 27.41 11.82 5.79
N ASP A 92 27.92 11.92 4.56
CA ASP A 92 27.09 12.13 3.36
C ASP A 92 26.17 10.94 3.06
N ARG A 93 26.50 9.74 3.55
CA ARG A 93 25.64 8.55 3.47
C ARG A 93 24.86 8.30 4.76
N ARG A 94 25.43 8.66 5.90
CA ARG A 94 24.88 8.37 7.23
C ARG A 94 23.72 9.29 7.59
N GLU A 95 23.90 10.60 7.42
CA GLU A 95 22.91 11.61 7.83
C GLU A 95 21.58 11.47 7.08
N PRO A 96 21.55 11.28 5.74
CA PRO A 96 20.29 11.11 5.03
C PRO A 96 19.47 9.91 5.50
N LEU A 97 20.13 8.81 5.91
CA LEU A 97 19.43 7.62 6.39
C LEU A 97 18.87 7.79 7.81
N LEU A 98 19.59 8.51 8.67
CA LEU A 98 19.10 8.87 10.00
C LEU A 98 17.90 9.82 9.90
N ASP A 99 18.00 10.84 9.04
CA ASP A 99 16.90 11.75 8.76
C ASP A 99 15.69 11.01 8.20
N LEU A 100 15.90 10.07 7.27
CA LEU A 100 14.83 9.25 6.72
C LEU A 100 14.19 8.37 7.81
N ALA A 101 14.98 7.81 8.72
CA ALA A 101 14.47 7.02 9.84
C ALA A 101 13.62 7.85 10.82
N ASP A 102 14.01 9.10 11.10
CA ASP A 102 13.18 10.05 11.86
C ASP A 102 11.84 10.30 11.16
N HIS A 103 11.88 10.63 9.86
CA HIS A 103 10.68 10.87 9.07
C HIS A 103 9.77 9.63 9.02
N ALA A 104 10.35 8.42 8.94
CA ALA A 104 9.64 7.14 8.94
C ALA A 104 8.93 6.82 10.27
N ASN A 105 9.37 7.44 11.37
CA ASN A 105 8.73 7.32 12.67
C ASN A 105 7.60 8.31 12.89
N ARG A 106 7.49 9.36 12.06
CA ARG A 106 6.46 10.37 12.25
C ARG A 106 5.06 9.75 12.12
N PRO A 107 4.13 10.12 13.03
CA PRO A 107 2.77 9.63 12.98
C PRO A 107 2.11 9.92 11.61
N GLY A 108 1.46 8.90 11.04
CA GLY A 108 0.64 9.09 9.84
C GLY A 108 -0.58 9.95 10.13
N TRP A 109 -1.17 10.54 9.09
CA TRP A 109 -2.34 11.39 9.23
C TRP A 109 -3.55 10.67 9.85
N TRP A 110 -3.59 9.34 9.79
CA TRP A 110 -4.66 8.50 10.33
C TRP A 110 -4.61 8.32 11.84
N GLN A 111 -3.59 8.83 12.51
CA GLN A 111 -3.43 8.72 13.96
C GLN A 111 -4.54 9.43 14.72
N GLU A 112 -5.14 10.46 14.12
CA GLU A 112 -6.36 11.09 14.65
C GLU A 112 -7.57 10.14 14.68
N TYR A 113 -7.51 8.98 14.01
CA TYR A 113 -8.55 7.93 13.93
C TYR A 113 -8.14 6.63 14.64
N GLY A 114 -7.17 6.66 15.57
CA GLY A 114 -6.62 5.45 16.21
C GLY A 114 -7.60 4.60 17.03
N ASP A 115 -8.78 5.15 17.37
CA ASP A 115 -9.91 4.44 17.99
C ASP A 115 -10.69 3.56 16.99
N VAL A 116 -10.74 3.94 15.71
CA VAL A 116 -11.47 3.21 14.68
C VAL A 116 -10.54 2.48 13.71
N VAL A 117 -9.27 2.88 13.58
CA VAL A 117 -8.30 2.21 12.70
C VAL A 117 -7.73 0.98 13.41
N PRO A 118 -7.97 -0.24 12.91
CA PRO A 118 -7.34 -1.42 13.47
C PRO A 118 -5.84 -1.42 13.20
N THR A 119 -5.05 -1.95 14.13
CA THR A 119 -3.57 -1.99 14.01
C THR A 119 -3.07 -2.74 12.78
N TRP A 120 -3.83 -3.72 12.28
CA TRP A 120 -3.52 -4.45 11.04
C TRP A 120 -3.76 -3.63 9.76
N PHE A 121 -4.51 -2.53 9.85
CA PHE A 121 -4.84 -1.65 8.72
C PHE A 121 -3.92 -0.44 8.61
N GLU A 122 -3.31 0.00 9.71
CA GLU A 122 -2.35 1.12 9.70
C GLU A 122 -1.22 0.96 8.66
N PRO A 123 -0.60 -0.23 8.49
CA PRO A 123 0.43 -0.39 7.48
C PRO A 123 -0.09 -0.09 6.08
N TYR A 124 -1.30 -0.57 5.75
CA TYR A 124 -1.95 -0.32 4.46
C TYR A 124 -2.16 1.17 4.20
N LEU A 125 -2.60 1.97 5.19
CA LEU A 125 -2.77 3.41 5.01
C LEU A 125 -1.45 4.12 4.68
N GLY A 126 -0.35 3.72 5.31
CA GLY A 126 0.98 4.26 4.99
C GLY A 126 1.50 3.79 3.63
N LEU A 127 1.17 2.57 3.20
CA LEU A 127 1.52 2.06 1.88
C LEU A 127 0.69 2.75 0.79
N GLU A 128 -0.62 2.90 0.98
CA GLU A 128 -1.54 3.60 0.06
C GLU A 128 -1.09 5.06 -0.15
N GLN A 129 -0.67 5.74 0.92
CA GLN A 129 -0.14 7.10 0.84
C GLN A 129 1.14 7.19 -0.01
N GLY A 130 2.02 6.19 0.03
CA GLY A 130 3.28 6.19 -0.73
C GLY A 130 3.23 5.48 -2.08
N ALA A 131 2.16 4.75 -2.40
CA ALA A 131 2.03 4.04 -3.66
C ALA A 131 1.87 5.02 -4.84
N VAL A 132 2.45 4.69 -5.99
CA VAL A 132 2.24 5.38 -7.28
C VAL A 132 1.22 4.66 -8.15
N VAL A 133 1.07 3.34 -7.98
CA VAL A 133 0.05 2.52 -8.63
C VAL A 133 -0.63 1.64 -7.59
N ALA A 134 -1.96 1.57 -7.65
CA ALA A 134 -2.77 0.59 -6.93
C ALA A 134 -3.57 -0.22 -7.94
N ARG A 135 -3.50 -1.56 -7.84
CA ARG A 135 -4.34 -2.48 -8.60
C ARG A 135 -5.25 -3.22 -7.64
N VAL A 136 -6.56 -3.10 -7.83
CA VAL A 136 -7.57 -3.62 -6.90
C VAL A 136 -8.47 -4.60 -7.64
N TYR A 137 -8.69 -5.77 -7.05
CA TYR A 137 -9.81 -6.62 -7.39
C TYR A 137 -10.85 -6.56 -6.27
N ALA A 138 -12.04 -6.09 -6.58
CA ALA A 138 -13.14 -5.97 -5.64
C ALA A 138 -14.31 -6.86 -6.05
N VAL A 139 -14.79 -7.67 -5.10
CA VAL A 139 -15.80 -8.71 -5.35
C VAL A 139 -17.17 -8.32 -4.81
N GLN A 140 -17.21 -7.89 -3.54
CA GLN A 140 -18.45 -7.80 -2.79
C GLN A 140 -19.03 -6.39 -2.70
N ASP A 141 -18.18 -5.38 -2.86
CA ASP A 141 -18.50 -3.97 -2.77
C ASP A 141 -17.56 -3.14 -3.66
N ILE A 142 -17.98 -1.92 -3.98
CA ILE A 142 -17.16 -0.98 -4.75
C ILE A 142 -15.87 -0.67 -3.98
N PRO A 143 -14.68 -0.61 -4.62
CA PRO A 143 -13.43 -0.25 -3.95
C PRO A 143 -13.55 1.03 -3.12
N GLU A 144 -12.98 1.05 -1.91
CA GLU A 144 -13.19 2.14 -0.94
C GLU A 144 -12.81 3.53 -1.45
N LEU A 145 -11.76 3.63 -2.28
CA LEU A 145 -11.35 4.89 -2.93
C LEU A 145 -12.36 5.39 -3.99
N LEU A 146 -13.28 4.53 -4.41
CA LEU A 146 -14.31 4.79 -5.41
C LEU A 146 -15.72 4.84 -4.79
N GLN A 147 -15.84 4.86 -3.45
CA GLN A 147 -17.13 4.96 -2.78
C GLN A 147 -17.61 6.41 -2.61
N THR A 148 -18.92 6.62 -2.66
CA THR A 148 -19.61 7.82 -2.16
C THR A 148 -19.73 7.75 -0.63
N ARG A 149 -20.02 8.89 0.01
CA ARG A 149 -20.16 8.95 1.47
C ARG A 149 -21.30 8.06 1.97
N ASP A 150 -22.44 8.08 1.29
CA ASP A 150 -23.64 7.36 1.72
C ASP A 150 -23.52 5.85 1.49
N TYR A 151 -22.90 5.43 0.38
CA TYR A 151 -22.57 4.03 0.16
C TYR A 151 -21.58 3.53 1.22
N ALA A 152 -20.52 4.31 1.50
CA ALA A 152 -19.56 3.97 2.53
C ALA A 152 -20.23 3.86 3.91
N ARG A 153 -21.13 4.77 4.26
CA ARG A 153 -21.87 4.74 5.53
C ARG A 153 -22.72 3.48 5.67
N ALA A 154 -23.50 3.15 4.65
CA ALA A 154 -24.32 1.94 4.64
C ALA A 154 -23.47 0.66 4.80
N LEU A 155 -22.34 0.59 4.09
CA LEU A 155 -21.43 -0.55 4.18
C LEU A 155 -20.73 -0.64 5.55
N VAL A 156 -20.27 0.48 6.11
CA VAL A 156 -19.65 0.52 7.45
C VAL A 156 -20.63 0.07 8.52
N ALA A 157 -21.87 0.59 8.50
CA ALA A 157 -22.91 0.18 9.45
C ALA A 157 -23.21 -1.31 9.35
N ALA A 158 -23.24 -1.88 8.14
CA ALA A 158 -23.44 -3.32 7.94
C ALA A 158 -22.25 -4.17 8.44
N ARG A 159 -21.01 -3.69 8.28
CA ARG A 159 -19.80 -4.38 8.78
C ARG A 159 -19.62 -4.28 10.30
N HIS A 160 -20.21 -3.25 10.92
CA HIS A 160 -20.09 -2.97 12.35
C HIS A 160 -21.47 -2.70 12.98
N PRO A 161 -22.33 -3.71 13.11
CA PRO A 161 -23.71 -3.52 13.59
C PRO A 161 -23.79 -2.98 15.02
N GLU A 162 -22.76 -3.22 15.83
CA GLU A 162 -22.67 -2.75 17.23
C GLU A 162 -21.99 -1.39 17.38
N ALA A 163 -21.49 -0.79 16.29
CA ALA A 163 -20.83 0.51 16.35
C ALA A 163 -21.85 1.64 16.55
N SER A 164 -21.48 2.63 17.35
CA SER A 164 -22.25 3.87 17.50
C SER A 164 -22.29 4.68 16.19
N ALA A 165 -23.27 5.58 16.07
CA ALA A 165 -23.36 6.47 14.91
C ALA A 165 -22.09 7.32 14.71
N ASP A 166 -21.46 7.78 15.80
CA ASP A 166 -20.24 8.57 15.76
C ASP A 166 -19.03 7.75 15.28
N GLU A 167 -18.92 6.48 15.72
CA GLU A 167 -17.88 5.57 15.23
C GLU A 167 -18.06 5.25 13.74
N VAL A 168 -19.31 5.03 13.30
CA VAL A 168 -19.63 4.85 11.87
C VAL A 168 -19.19 6.07 11.08
N GLU A 169 -19.53 7.28 11.53
CA GLU A 169 -19.17 8.51 10.81
C GLU A 169 -17.65 8.74 10.80
N ARG A 170 -16.93 8.46 11.89
CA ARG A 170 -15.45 8.49 11.91
C ARG A 170 -14.84 7.55 10.88
N ARG A 171 -15.34 6.33 10.75
CA ARG A 171 -14.89 5.37 9.72
C ARG A 171 -15.17 5.85 8.31
N VAL A 172 -16.33 6.48 8.10
CA VAL A 172 -16.68 7.10 6.81
C VAL A 172 -15.74 8.26 6.49
N GLU A 173 -15.47 9.15 7.44
CA GLU A 173 -14.53 10.25 7.28
C GLU A 173 -13.13 9.79 6.92
N LEU A 174 -12.62 8.77 7.62
CA LEU A 174 -11.35 8.12 7.30
C LEU A 174 -11.33 7.66 5.83
N ARG A 175 -12.38 6.95 5.36
CA ARG A 175 -12.50 6.51 3.96
C ARG A 175 -12.53 7.68 2.99
N MET A 176 -13.29 8.73 3.29
CA MET A 176 -13.40 9.90 2.42
C MET A 176 -12.07 10.67 2.34
N ARG A 177 -11.33 10.77 3.44
CA ARG A 177 -10.01 11.41 3.51
C ARG A 177 -8.96 10.69 2.66
N ARG A 178 -9.05 9.36 2.56
CA ARG A 178 -8.13 8.55 1.73
C ARG A 178 -8.17 8.91 0.25
N ARG A 179 -9.33 9.35 -0.28
CA ARG A 179 -9.47 9.73 -1.70
C ARG A 179 -8.57 10.90 -2.13
N ARG A 180 -8.00 11.67 -1.17
CA ARG A 180 -7.01 12.71 -1.44
C ARG A 180 -5.73 12.21 -2.13
N VAL A 181 -5.49 10.90 -2.18
CA VAL A 181 -4.41 10.31 -3.02
C VAL A 181 -4.56 10.63 -4.51
N PHE A 182 -5.76 11.00 -4.98
CA PHE A 182 -5.99 11.45 -6.36
C PHE A 182 -5.73 12.95 -6.55
N GLU A 183 -5.61 13.73 -5.48
CA GLU A 183 -5.48 15.20 -5.52
C GLU A 183 -4.04 15.70 -5.38
N ARG A 184 -3.09 14.81 -5.04
CA ARG A 184 -1.67 15.16 -4.86
C ARG A 184 -0.97 15.41 -6.21
N PRO A 185 0.20 16.10 -6.24
CA PRO A 185 0.91 16.46 -7.48
C PRO A 185 1.21 15.29 -8.43
N ASP A 186 1.51 14.11 -7.87
CA ASP A 186 1.65 12.84 -8.58
C ASP A 186 0.50 11.89 -8.21
N PRO A 187 -0.70 12.03 -8.79
CA PRO A 187 -1.88 11.28 -8.37
C PRO A 187 -1.66 9.77 -8.40
N LEU A 188 -2.26 9.05 -7.44
CA LEU A 188 -2.30 7.59 -7.48
C LEU A 188 -2.95 7.13 -8.79
N LYS A 189 -2.26 6.24 -9.51
CA LYS A 189 -2.83 5.53 -10.65
C LYS A 189 -3.59 4.31 -10.14
N LEU A 190 -4.91 4.36 -10.17
CA LEU A 190 -5.76 3.25 -9.73
C LEU A 190 -6.21 2.43 -10.94
N TRP A 191 -6.03 1.12 -10.87
CA TRP A 191 -6.70 0.16 -11.76
C TRP A 191 -7.58 -0.76 -10.90
N ALA A 192 -8.88 -0.57 -10.98
CA ALA A 192 -9.87 -1.40 -10.31
C ALA A 192 -10.52 -2.37 -11.30
N VAL A 193 -10.47 -3.67 -11.02
CA VAL A 193 -11.38 -4.65 -11.58
C VAL A 193 -12.49 -4.88 -10.54
N VAL A 194 -13.72 -4.63 -10.95
CA VAL A 194 -14.91 -4.72 -10.10
C VAL A 194 -15.75 -5.89 -10.60
N ASP A 195 -15.98 -6.87 -9.74
CA ASP A 195 -16.89 -7.97 -10.03
C ASP A 195 -18.32 -7.44 -10.19
N GLU A 196 -19.08 -8.00 -11.12
CA GLU A 196 -20.48 -7.63 -11.36
C GLU A 196 -21.35 -7.73 -10.10
N ALA A 197 -21.01 -8.63 -9.15
CA ALA A 197 -21.69 -8.72 -7.86
C ALA A 197 -21.64 -7.42 -7.05
N ALA A 198 -20.51 -6.69 -7.08
CA ALA A 198 -20.36 -5.42 -6.37
C ALA A 198 -21.24 -4.31 -6.95
N LEU A 199 -21.58 -4.39 -8.24
CA LEU A 199 -22.46 -3.44 -8.93
C LEU A 199 -23.94 -3.75 -8.72
N ARG A 200 -24.28 -5.03 -8.49
CA ARG A 200 -25.67 -5.52 -8.38
C ARG A 200 -26.18 -5.69 -6.95
N ARG A 201 -25.29 -5.81 -5.96
CA ARG A 201 -25.69 -5.92 -4.55
C ARG A 201 -26.15 -4.55 -4.04
N THR A 202 -27.43 -4.43 -3.70
CA THR A 202 -27.97 -3.16 -3.19
C THR A 202 -27.44 -2.86 -1.80
N VAL A 203 -26.64 -1.79 -1.68
CA VAL A 203 -26.12 -1.26 -0.41
C VAL A 203 -26.71 0.13 -0.17
N GLY A 204 -27.33 0.33 1.00
CA GLY A 204 -27.94 1.63 1.36
C GLY A 204 -29.21 1.99 0.57
N GLY A 205 -29.80 1.04 -0.15
CA GLY A 205 -31.03 1.23 -0.94
C GLY A 205 -30.79 1.71 -2.38
N PRO A 206 -31.86 1.77 -3.21
CA PRO A 206 -31.75 2.08 -4.63
C PRO A 206 -31.14 3.44 -4.95
N GLU A 207 -31.48 4.50 -4.22
CA GLU A 207 -30.92 5.84 -4.48
C GLU A 207 -29.42 5.91 -4.17
N THR A 208 -29.00 5.36 -3.03
CA THR A 208 -27.57 5.26 -2.67
C THR A 208 -26.78 4.51 -3.75
N MET A 209 -27.34 3.42 -4.28
CA MET A 209 -26.73 2.69 -5.38
C MET A 209 -26.69 3.50 -6.68
N ARG A 210 -27.77 4.19 -7.05
CA ARG A 210 -27.79 5.06 -8.24
C ARG A 210 -26.71 6.12 -8.16
N ASP A 211 -26.56 6.78 -7.03
CA ASP A 211 -25.53 7.80 -6.82
C ASP A 211 -24.12 7.20 -6.79
N GLN A 212 -23.96 6.02 -6.19
CA GLN A 212 -22.69 5.29 -6.22
C GLN A 212 -22.26 4.90 -7.64
N ILE A 213 -23.17 4.40 -8.48
CA ILE A 213 -22.84 3.98 -9.84
C ILE A 213 -22.55 5.19 -10.74
N ARG A 214 -23.30 6.30 -10.58
CA ARG A 214 -22.99 7.58 -11.25
C ARG A 214 -21.59 8.08 -10.87
N PHE A 215 -21.29 8.10 -9.58
CA PHE A 215 -19.97 8.50 -9.08
C PHE A 215 -18.86 7.60 -9.64
N LEU A 216 -19.07 6.28 -9.70
CA LEU A 216 -18.11 5.35 -10.28
C LEU A 216 -17.88 5.64 -11.77
N ALA A 217 -18.94 5.97 -12.53
CA ALA A 217 -18.84 6.35 -13.93
C ALA A 217 -18.05 7.66 -14.12
N ASP A 218 -18.20 8.64 -13.22
CA ASP A 218 -17.41 9.87 -13.24
C ASP A 218 -15.94 9.61 -12.89
N MET A 219 -15.67 8.80 -11.86
CA MET A 219 -14.31 8.42 -11.49
C MET A 219 -13.58 7.68 -12.61
N ALA A 220 -14.28 6.81 -13.35
CA ALA A 220 -13.73 6.10 -14.50
C ALA A 220 -13.35 7.01 -15.69
N ARG A 221 -13.67 8.31 -15.65
CA ARG A 221 -13.24 9.30 -16.66
C ARG A 221 -11.93 10.00 -16.30
N LEU A 222 -11.45 9.85 -15.06
CA LEU A 222 -10.19 10.45 -14.64
C LEU A 222 -9.01 9.75 -15.36
N PRO A 223 -7.99 10.51 -15.82
CA PRO A 223 -6.88 9.93 -16.59
C PRO A 223 -6.01 8.96 -15.78
N ASN A 224 -6.06 9.03 -14.45
CA ASN A 224 -5.33 8.17 -13.52
C ASN A 224 -6.20 7.08 -12.89
N VAL A 225 -7.44 6.88 -13.35
CA VAL A 225 -8.35 5.84 -12.83
C VAL A 225 -8.85 4.98 -13.98
N THR A 226 -8.57 3.69 -13.91
CA THR A 226 -9.11 2.67 -14.81
C THR A 226 -10.06 1.78 -14.02
N VAL A 227 -11.30 1.67 -14.49
CA VAL A 227 -12.28 0.72 -13.94
C VAL A 227 -12.64 -0.26 -15.05
N GLN A 228 -12.55 -1.54 -14.75
CA GLN A 228 -13.05 -2.64 -15.58
C GLN A 228 -14.08 -3.43 -14.78
N VAL A 229 -15.04 -4.02 -15.49
CA VAL A 229 -16.06 -4.88 -14.89
C VAL A 229 -15.74 -6.33 -15.26
N LEU A 230 -15.74 -7.22 -14.27
CA LEU A 230 -15.68 -8.65 -14.50
C LEU A 230 -17.11 -9.20 -14.51
N PRO A 231 -17.67 -9.58 -15.67
CA PRO A 231 -19.05 -10.02 -15.77
C PRO A 231 -19.21 -11.45 -15.26
N PHE A 232 -20.40 -11.80 -14.77
CA PHE A 232 -20.72 -13.18 -14.37
C PHE A 232 -20.54 -14.18 -15.51
N ALA A 233 -20.73 -13.73 -16.75
CA ALA A 233 -20.53 -14.55 -17.95
C ALA A 233 -19.07 -15.03 -18.13
N CYS A 234 -18.09 -14.40 -17.46
CA CYS A 234 -16.70 -14.86 -17.46
C CYS A 234 -16.54 -16.25 -16.84
N GLY A 235 -17.45 -16.65 -15.93
CA GLY A 235 -17.32 -17.90 -15.18
C GLY A 235 -16.05 -17.92 -14.30
N GLY A 236 -15.40 -19.09 -14.23
CA GLY A 236 -14.19 -19.25 -13.40
C GLY A 236 -13.04 -18.34 -13.84
N HIS A 237 -12.50 -17.55 -12.91
CA HIS A 237 -11.51 -16.51 -13.23
C HIS A 237 -10.20 -16.64 -12.45
N ALA A 238 -9.16 -15.88 -12.81
CA ALA A 238 -7.83 -16.03 -12.20
C ALA A 238 -7.79 -15.72 -10.68
N ALA A 239 -8.74 -14.92 -10.18
CA ALA A 239 -8.77 -14.41 -8.80
C ALA A 239 -9.84 -15.06 -7.90
N GLU A 240 -10.21 -16.34 -8.10
CA GLU A 240 -11.20 -17.06 -7.24
C GLU A 240 -10.84 -17.06 -5.75
N GLY A 241 -9.59 -16.74 -5.39
CA GLY A 241 -9.15 -16.58 -4.01
C GLY A 241 -9.72 -15.37 -3.27
N GLY A 242 -10.48 -14.50 -3.94
CA GLY A 242 -11.16 -13.34 -3.34
C GLY A 242 -10.49 -12.00 -3.62
N PRO A 243 -10.95 -10.92 -2.96
CA PRO A 243 -10.48 -9.57 -3.20
C PRO A 243 -9.03 -9.38 -2.77
N LEU A 244 -8.28 -8.58 -3.53
CA LEU A 244 -6.90 -8.25 -3.21
C LEU A 244 -6.50 -6.90 -3.79
N THR A 245 -5.51 -6.27 -3.17
CA THR A 245 -4.88 -5.04 -3.65
C THR A 245 -3.38 -5.26 -3.82
N LEU A 246 -2.82 -4.80 -4.93
CA LEU A 246 -1.38 -4.72 -5.17
C LEU A 246 -0.98 -3.24 -5.26
N LEU A 247 -0.01 -2.85 -4.44
CA LEU A 247 0.56 -1.51 -4.38
C LEU A 247 1.98 -1.53 -4.95
N ARG A 248 2.30 -0.53 -5.77
CA ARG A 248 3.64 -0.30 -6.33
C ARG A 248 4.10 1.10 -5.98
N PHE A 249 5.40 1.24 -5.75
CA PHE A 249 6.06 2.46 -5.29
C PHE A 249 6.91 3.08 -6.41
N ALA A 250 7.34 4.33 -6.21
CA ALA A 250 8.17 5.03 -7.19
C ALA A 250 9.59 4.42 -7.24
N GLU A 251 10.06 3.93 -6.10
CA GLU A 251 11.38 3.38 -5.89
C GLU A 251 11.46 1.95 -6.45
N PRO A 252 12.23 1.70 -7.53
CA PRO A 252 12.28 0.39 -8.21
C PRO A 252 12.75 -0.76 -7.34
N GLU A 253 13.49 -0.45 -6.28
CA GLU A 253 14.07 -1.43 -5.35
C GLU A 253 13.08 -1.88 -4.29
N LEU A 254 11.99 -1.15 -4.10
CA LEU A 254 10.91 -1.60 -3.23
C LEU A 254 10.07 -2.67 -3.95
N PRO A 255 9.80 -3.82 -3.29
CA PRO A 255 8.92 -4.81 -3.86
C PRO A 255 7.48 -4.26 -3.92
N ASP A 256 6.71 -4.72 -4.92
CA ASP A 256 5.26 -4.57 -4.90
C ASP A 256 4.72 -5.19 -3.59
N VAL A 257 3.74 -4.56 -2.96
CA VAL A 257 3.09 -5.08 -1.74
C VAL A 257 1.68 -5.55 -2.06
N VAL A 258 1.36 -6.78 -1.66
CA VAL A 258 0.00 -7.33 -1.76
C VAL A 258 -0.69 -7.19 -0.41
N TYR A 259 -1.96 -6.78 -0.46
CA TYR A 259 -2.84 -6.64 0.69
C TYR A 259 -4.12 -7.44 0.44
N MET A 260 -4.48 -8.27 1.41
CA MET A 260 -5.76 -8.99 1.44
C MET A 260 -6.41 -8.76 2.80
N GLU A 261 -7.54 -8.04 2.81
CA GLU A 261 -8.36 -7.85 4.00
C GLU A 261 -9.08 -9.15 4.36
N GLN A 262 -9.15 -9.44 5.66
CA GLN A 262 -9.93 -10.51 6.25
C GLN A 262 -10.88 -9.90 7.29
N LEU A 263 -11.89 -10.66 7.71
CA LEU A 263 -12.92 -10.18 8.63
C LEU A 263 -12.37 -9.52 9.90
N THR A 264 -11.27 -10.05 10.45
CA THR A 264 -10.66 -9.59 11.72
C THR A 264 -9.20 -9.20 11.57
N GLY A 265 -8.68 -9.11 10.34
CA GLY A 265 -7.24 -8.93 10.11
C GLY A 265 -6.89 -8.68 8.65
N ALA A 266 -5.61 -8.81 8.32
CA ALA A 266 -5.14 -8.72 6.94
C ALA A 266 -3.87 -9.55 6.73
N VAL A 267 -3.64 -9.95 5.48
CA VAL A 267 -2.45 -10.67 5.06
C VAL A 267 -1.62 -9.81 4.11
N TYR A 268 -0.31 -9.75 4.38
CA TYR A 268 0.70 -9.09 3.55
C TYR A 268 1.77 -10.11 3.15
N PRO A 269 1.60 -10.83 2.03
CA PRO A 269 2.62 -11.76 1.54
C PRO A 269 3.94 -11.04 1.28
N ASP A 270 5.03 -11.63 1.76
CA ASP A 270 6.39 -11.08 1.64
C ASP A 270 7.35 -11.94 0.80
N ARG A 271 6.94 -13.17 0.45
CA ARG A 271 7.72 -14.06 -0.41
C ARG A 271 7.67 -13.53 -1.85
N PRO A 272 8.83 -13.29 -2.51
CA PRO A 272 8.86 -12.80 -3.89
C PRO A 272 8.06 -13.66 -4.89
N ALA A 273 8.05 -14.98 -4.69
CA ALA A 273 7.27 -15.92 -5.50
C ALA A 273 5.75 -15.71 -5.35
N ASP A 274 5.28 -15.38 -4.15
CA ASP A 274 3.86 -15.11 -3.90
C ASP A 274 3.46 -13.78 -4.56
N ILE A 275 4.25 -12.73 -4.36
CA ILE A 275 4.01 -11.41 -4.95
C ILE A 275 3.94 -11.51 -6.49
N THR A 276 4.85 -12.28 -7.09
CA THR A 276 4.83 -12.56 -8.54
C THR A 276 3.55 -13.26 -8.96
N ARG A 277 3.12 -14.28 -8.21
CA ARG A 277 1.87 -15.00 -8.49
C ARG A 277 0.65 -14.08 -8.42
N TYR A 278 0.55 -13.20 -7.41
CA TYR A 278 -0.55 -12.23 -7.31
C TYR A 278 -0.55 -11.22 -8.45
N ARG A 279 0.63 -10.78 -8.90
CA ARG A 279 0.76 -9.92 -10.08
C ARG A 279 0.23 -10.61 -11.34
N ASP A 280 0.59 -11.88 -11.54
CA ASP A 280 0.10 -12.67 -12.67
C ASP A 280 -1.41 -12.88 -12.63
N VAL A 281 -1.98 -13.11 -11.44
CA VAL A 281 -3.43 -13.18 -11.24
C VAL A 281 -4.11 -11.88 -11.69
N LEU A 282 -3.62 -10.72 -11.24
CA LEU A 282 -4.19 -9.43 -11.64
C LEU A 282 -4.01 -9.15 -13.14
N ASN A 283 -2.90 -9.58 -13.74
CA ASN A 283 -2.68 -9.47 -15.19
C ASN A 283 -3.74 -10.27 -15.97
N ARG A 284 -3.94 -11.54 -15.60
CA ARG A 284 -4.97 -12.38 -16.23
C ARG A 284 -6.36 -11.82 -16.01
N LEU A 285 -6.64 -11.33 -14.82
CA LEU A 285 -7.93 -10.74 -14.48
C LEU A 285 -8.24 -9.51 -15.36
N GLY A 286 -7.26 -8.65 -15.62
CA GLY A 286 -7.44 -7.50 -16.52
C GLY A 286 -7.71 -7.89 -17.97
N VAL A 287 -7.28 -9.08 -18.41
CA VAL A 287 -7.59 -9.65 -19.73
C VAL A 287 -8.98 -10.30 -19.75
N GLN A 288 -9.41 -10.88 -18.62
CA GLN A 288 -10.72 -11.54 -18.49
C GLN A 288 -11.87 -10.55 -18.26
N ALA A 289 -11.60 -9.41 -17.62
CA ALA A 289 -12.56 -8.34 -17.42
C ALA A 289 -12.84 -7.60 -18.73
N GLU A 290 -14.02 -6.99 -18.83
CA GLU A 290 -14.40 -6.20 -19.99
C GLU A 290 -13.41 -5.04 -20.22
N PRO A 291 -13.08 -4.71 -21.48
CA PRO A 291 -12.19 -3.60 -21.78
C PRO A 291 -12.68 -2.30 -21.13
N PRO A 292 -11.79 -1.40 -20.66
CA PRO A 292 -12.20 -0.17 -19.96
C PRO A 292 -13.17 0.72 -20.76
N VAL A 293 -13.14 0.64 -22.09
CA VAL A 293 -14.06 1.38 -22.97
C VAL A 293 -15.53 0.95 -22.81
N GLU A 294 -15.78 -0.30 -22.43
CA GLU A 294 -17.13 -0.84 -22.23
C GLU A 294 -17.72 -0.46 -20.87
N THR A 295 -16.88 -0.07 -19.91
CA THR A 295 -17.30 0.25 -18.53
C THR A 295 -18.44 1.26 -18.48
N GLN A 296 -18.39 2.34 -19.28
CA GLN A 296 -19.46 3.34 -19.30
C GLN A 296 -20.80 2.77 -19.79
N SER A 297 -20.78 1.80 -20.72
CA SER A 297 -22.00 1.14 -21.17
C SER A 297 -22.56 0.23 -20.09
N ILE A 298 -21.71 -0.61 -19.50
CA ILE A 298 -22.09 -1.55 -18.45
C ILE A 298 -22.70 -0.81 -17.24
N LEU A 299 -22.09 0.28 -16.79
CA LEU A 299 -22.61 1.06 -15.66
C LEU A 299 -23.96 1.72 -15.97
N ARG A 300 -24.22 2.13 -17.23
CA ARG A 300 -25.54 2.64 -17.64
C ARG A 300 -26.59 1.54 -17.60
N ASP A 301 -26.25 0.34 -18.06
CA ASP A 301 -27.18 -0.80 -18.04
C ASP A 301 -27.51 -1.21 -16.59
N VAL A 302 -26.52 -1.20 -15.69
CA VAL A 302 -26.75 -1.42 -14.26
C VAL A 302 -27.68 -0.35 -13.68
N LEU A 303 -27.48 0.93 -14.00
CA LEU A 303 -28.35 2.03 -13.53
C LEU A 303 -29.81 1.83 -13.96
N HIS A 304 -30.05 1.34 -15.16
CA HIS A 304 -31.41 1.09 -15.66
C HIS A 304 -32.10 -0.09 -14.97
N GLN A 305 -31.33 -1.01 -14.39
CA GLN A 305 -31.82 -2.20 -13.70
C GLN A 305 -32.03 -1.99 -12.20
N LEU A 306 -31.48 -0.93 -11.62
CA LEU A 306 -31.77 -0.51 -10.25
C LEU A 306 -33.20 0.07 -10.23
N VAL A 307 -34.17 -0.75 -9.81
CA VAL A 307 -35.56 -0.35 -9.54
C VAL A 307 -35.62 0.34 -8.18
#